data_AF-A0A661HJ79-F1
#
_entry.id   AF-A0A661HJ79-F1
#
_cell.length_a   1.000
_cell.length_b   1.000
_cell.length_c   1.000
_cell.angle_alpha   90.00
_cell.angle_beta   90.00
_cell.angle_gamma   90.00
#
_symmetry.space_group_name_H-M   'P 1'
#
loop_
_entity.id
_entity.type
_entity.pdbx_description
1 polymer ?
#
loop_
_entity_poly.entity_id
_entity_poly.type
_entity_poly.pdbx_seq_one_letter_code
_entity_poly.pdbx_strand_id
1 'polypeptide(L)'
;MQTIDMTILASVTFLISIILFSLWTHNRKLRNENIKLKEILEIKTLTITNYEASRVAVTDVIENFSLLPTVMSLISQGDSKAASAKKLNLPLERIELIIKLDTLKKKGK
;
A
#
# COMPACT_ATOMS: atom_id res chain seq x y z
N MET A 1 -42.07 -45.08 -28.95
CA MET A 1 -40.75 -45.15 -28.30
C MET A 1 -40.90 -46.15 -27.16
N GLN A 2 -40.11 -47.24 -27.16
CA GLN A 2 -40.33 -48.34 -26.23
C GLN A 2 -40.00 -47.88 -24.80
N THR A 3 -40.60 -48.51 -23.78
CA THR A 3 -40.37 -48.17 -22.36
C THR A 3 -38.89 -48.25 -21.98
N ILE A 4 -38.13 -49.12 -22.64
CA ILE A 4 -36.68 -49.29 -22.50
C ILE A 4 -35.90 -48.06 -23.00
N ASP A 5 -36.33 -47.44 -24.10
CA ASP A 5 -35.69 -46.24 -24.65
C ASP A 5 -35.82 -45.04 -23.70
N MET A 6 -36.99 -44.92 -23.04
CA MET A 6 -37.22 -43.87 -22.04
C MET A 6 -36.38 -44.05 -20.77
N THR A 7 -36.20 -45.28 -20.29
CA THR A 7 -35.35 -45.55 -19.11
C THR A 7 -33.88 -45.30 -19.40
N ILE A 8 -33.39 -45.64 -20.60
CA ILE A 8 -32.02 -45.32 -21.02
C ILE A 8 -31.81 -43.81 -21.13
N LEU A 9 -32.77 -43.07 -21.71
CA LEU A 9 -32.67 -41.61 -21.81
C LEU A 9 -32.69 -40.93 -20.42
N ALA A 10 -33.54 -41.42 -19.51
CA ALA A 10 -33.61 -40.92 -18.13
C ALA A 10 -32.30 -41.15 -17.35
N SER A 11 -31.64 -42.30 -17.53
CA SER A 11 -30.39 -42.59 -16.83
C SER A 11 -29.23 -41.72 -17.33
N VAL A 12 -29.13 -41.51 -18.66
CA VAL A 12 -28.11 -40.64 -19.26
C VAL A 12 -28.30 -39.18 -18.84
N THR A 13 -29.53 -38.67 -18.88
CA THR A 13 -29.83 -37.29 -18.46
C THR A 13 -29.57 -37.05 -16.98
N PHE A 14 -29.84 -38.05 -16.12
CA PHE A 14 -29.51 -37.99 -14.71
C PHE A 14 -27.99 -37.91 -14.48
N LEU A 15 -27.21 -38.71 -15.20
CA LEU A 15 -25.75 -38.72 -15.11
C LEU A 15 -25.14 -37.38 -15.55
N ILE A 16 -25.65 -36.81 -16.64
CA ILE A 16 -25.24 -35.48 -17.12
C ILE A 16 -25.58 -34.40 -16.07
N SER A 17 -26.74 -34.49 -15.44
CA SER A 17 -27.16 -33.54 -14.41
C SER A 17 -26.23 -33.55 -13.19
N ILE A 18 -25.77 -34.73 -12.77
CA ILE A 18 -24.79 -34.86 -11.68
C ILE A 18 -23.45 -34.22 -12.07
N ILE A 19 -22.96 -34.47 -13.28
CA ILE A 19 -21.70 -33.89 -13.76
C ILE A 19 -21.78 -32.37 -13.81
N LEU A 20 -22.88 -31.82 -14.35
CA LEU A 20 -23.10 -30.37 -14.40
C LEU A 20 -23.20 -29.76 -13.01
N PHE A 21 -23.87 -30.44 -12.07
CA PHE A 21 -23.96 -29.99 -10.68
C PHE A 21 -22.58 -29.98 -10.00
N SER A 22 -21.78 -31.02 -10.20
CA SER A 22 -20.42 -31.09 -9.68
C SER A 22 -19.54 -29.96 -10.25
N LEU A 23 -19.58 -29.73 -11.56
CA LEU A 23 -18.84 -28.65 -12.21
C LEU A 23 -19.30 -27.26 -11.73
N TRP A 24 -20.61 -27.08 -11.52
CA TRP A 24 -21.17 -25.82 -11.02
C TRP A 24 -20.70 -25.51 -9.60
N THR A 25 -20.72 -26.50 -8.71
CA THR A 25 -20.27 -26.33 -7.33
C THR A 25 -18.77 -26.06 -7.24
N HIS A 26 -17.95 -26.77 -8.01
CA HIS A 26 -16.50 -26.52 -8.09
C HIS A 26 -16.18 -25.14 -8.65
N ASN A 27 -16.85 -24.72 -9.74
CA ASN A 27 -16.66 -23.38 -10.30
C ASN A 27 -17.08 -22.28 -9.33
N ARG A 28 -18.18 -22.47 -8.57
CA ARG A 28 -18.58 -21.53 -7.51
C ARG A 28 -17.51 -21.41 -6.44
N LYS A 29 -16.93 -22.52 -5.99
CA LYS A 29 -15.88 -22.52 -4.97
C LYS A 29 -14.62 -21.80 -5.48
N LEU A 30 -14.17 -22.13 -6.68
CA LEU A 30 -13.02 -21.49 -7.33
C LEU A 30 -13.22 -19.98 -7.49
N ARG A 31 -14.42 -19.55 -7.88
CA ARG A 31 -14.75 -18.11 -7.98
C ARG A 31 -14.63 -17.41 -6.63
N ASN A 32 -15.12 -18.02 -5.56
CA ASN A 32 -15.05 -17.43 -4.22
C ASN A 32 -13.60 -17.37 -3.70
N GLU A 33 -12.80 -18.41 -3.94
CA GLU A 33 -11.38 -18.41 -3.59
C GLU A 33 -10.60 -17.33 -4.38
N ASN A 34 -10.93 -17.15 -5.66
CA ASN A 34 -10.32 -16.11 -6.49
C ASN A 34 -10.64 -14.70 -5.99
N ILE A 35 -11.89 -14.45 -5.55
CA ILE A 35 -12.28 -13.17 -4.93
C ILE A 35 -11.46 -12.91 -3.66
N LYS A 36 -11.35 -13.90 -2.77
CA LYS A 36 -10.54 -13.77 -1.54
C LYS A 36 -9.07 -13.50 -1.84
N LEU A 37 -8.51 -14.18 -2.84
CA LEU A 37 -7.12 -13.97 -3.25
C LEU A 37 -6.92 -12.54 -3.79
N LYS A 38 -7.86 -12.00 -4.56
CA LYS A 38 -7.82 -10.60 -5.01
C LYS A 38 -7.86 -9.62 -3.84
N GLU A 39 -8.76 -9.80 -2.88
CA GLU A 39 -8.85 -8.95 -1.68
C GLU A 39 -7.53 -8.97 -0.88
N ILE A 40 -6.95 -10.16 -0.67
CA ILE A 40 -5.66 -10.29 0.02
C ILE A 40 -4.55 -9.56 -0.76
N LEU A 41 -4.56 -9.67 -2.09
CA LEU A 41 -3.56 -9.04 -2.95
C LEU A 41 -3.70 -7.51 -2.91
N GLU A 42 -4.92 -6.98 -2.91
CA GLU A 42 -5.19 -5.54 -2.75
C GLU A 42 -4.70 -5.02 -1.39
N ILE A 43 -5.06 -5.70 -0.29
CA ILE A 43 -4.62 -5.32 1.06
C ILE A 43 -3.10 -5.35 1.17
N LYS A 44 -2.45 -6.40 0.66
CA LYS A 44 -0.99 -6.51 0.67
C LYS A 44 -0.33 -5.43 -0.18
N THR A 45 -0.89 -5.12 -1.34
CA THR A 45 -0.40 -4.05 -2.21
C THR A 45 -0.47 -2.70 -1.50
N LEU A 46 -1.62 -2.38 -0.90
CA LEU A 46 -1.78 -1.16 -0.09
C LEU A 46 -0.81 -1.11 1.11
N THR A 47 -0.58 -2.26 1.75
CA THR A 47 0.36 -2.35 2.87
C THR A 47 1.79 -2.08 2.41
N ILE A 48 2.20 -2.62 1.27
CA ILE A 48 3.53 -2.40 0.69
C ILE A 48 3.69 -0.93 0.31
N THR A 49 2.73 -0.34 -0.41
CA THR A 49 2.80 1.08 -0.80
C THR A 49 2.85 2.00 0.43
N ASN A 50 2.10 1.67 1.48
CA ASN A 50 2.14 2.43 2.74
C ASN A 50 3.48 2.26 3.46
N TYR A 51 4.05 1.06 3.45
CA TYR A 51 5.35 0.81 4.05
C TYR A 51 6.47 1.53 3.29
N GLU A 52 6.43 1.52 1.96
CA GLU A 52 7.37 2.27 1.12
C GLU A 52 7.23 3.78 1.34
N ALA A 53 6.00 4.32 1.33
CA ALA A 53 5.75 5.73 1.61
C ALA A 53 6.20 6.12 3.03
N SER A 54 5.94 5.26 4.02
CA SER A 54 6.38 5.46 5.40
C SER A 54 7.90 5.43 5.50
N ARG A 55 8.57 4.49 4.82
CA ARG A 55 10.04 4.42 4.78
C ARG A 55 10.63 5.69 4.18
N VAL A 56 10.11 6.17 3.05
CA VAL A 56 10.55 7.42 2.42
C VAL A 56 10.35 8.60 3.38
N ALA A 57 9.16 8.71 4.00
CA ALA A 57 8.89 9.77 4.97
C ALA A 57 9.82 9.72 6.19
N VAL A 58 10.12 8.53 6.72
CA VAL A 58 11.06 8.35 7.83
C VAL A 58 12.49 8.71 7.41
N THR A 59 12.91 8.32 6.21
CA THR A 59 14.23 8.71 5.67
C THR A 59 14.34 10.22 5.53
N ASP A 60 13.34 10.89 4.96
CA ASP A 60 13.30 12.35 4.84
C ASP A 60 13.39 13.04 6.20
N VAL A 61 12.66 12.53 7.19
CA VAL A 61 12.69 13.04 8.56
C VAL A 61 14.07 12.85 9.19
N ILE A 62 14.69 11.67 9.05
CA ILE A 62 16.05 11.41 9.57
C ILE A 62 17.08 12.34 8.92
N GLU A 63 17.03 12.49 7.59
CA GLU A 63 17.92 13.40 6.88
C GLU A 63 17.74 14.84 7.37
N ASN A 64 16.50 15.30 7.51
CA ASN A 64 16.20 16.64 8.02
C ASN A 64 16.66 16.83 9.47
N PHE A 65 16.51 15.81 10.34
CA PHE A 65 17.04 15.83 11.71
C PHE A 65 18.58 15.85 11.75
N SER A 66 19.25 15.16 10.82
CA SER A 66 20.71 15.13 10.74
C SER A 66 21.29 16.50 10.37
N LEU A 67 20.57 17.27 9.55
CA LEU A 67 20.96 18.60 9.10
C LEU A 67 20.53 19.72 10.07
N LEU A 68 19.63 19.39 11.01
CA LEU A 68 19.10 20.31 12.02
C LEU A 68 20.19 21.08 12.80
N PRO A 69 21.26 20.46 13.33
CA PRO A 69 22.26 21.18 14.10
C PRO A 69 23.01 22.21 13.24
N THR A 70 23.31 21.85 11.99
CA THR A 70 24.01 22.72 11.04
C THR A 70 23.14 23.89 10.60
N VAL A 71 21.86 23.64 10.29
CA VAL A 71 20.90 24.69 9.92
C VAL A 71 20.69 25.66 11.09
N MET A 72 20.51 25.14 12.31
CA MET A 72 20.33 25.98 13.50
C MET A 72 21.58 26.78 13.82
N SER A 73 22.78 26.21 13.63
CA SER A 73 24.05 26.94 13.81
C SER A 73 24.19 28.12 12.87
N LEU A 74 23.87 27.95 11.58
CA LEU A 74 23.92 29.03 10.59
C LEU A 74 22.92 30.15 10.91
N ILE A 75 21.70 29.80 11.34
CA ILE A 75 20.70 30.79 11.76
C ILE A 75 21.15 31.54 13.02
N SER A 76 21.74 30.84 14.00
CA SER A 76 22.29 31.46 15.21
C SER A 76 23.48 32.39 14.92
N GLN A 77 24.23 32.18 13.84
CA GLN A 77 25.28 33.08 13.36
C GLN A 77 24.74 34.32 12.63
N GLY A 78 23.42 34.45 12.48
CA GLY A 78 22.78 35.59 11.84
C GLY A 78 22.54 35.41 10.33
N ASP A 79 22.78 34.22 9.76
CA ASP A 79 22.44 33.97 8.36
C ASP A 79 20.92 33.97 8.16
N SER A 80 20.47 34.63 7.07
CA SER A 80 19.09 34.52 6.62
C SER A 80 18.78 33.12 6.10
N LYS A 81 17.52 32.69 6.17
CA LYS A 81 17.07 31.37 5.67
C LYS A 81 17.52 31.09 4.23
N ALA A 82 17.48 32.11 3.36
CA ALA A 82 17.92 32.02 1.98
C ALA A 82 19.44 31.87 1.84
N ALA A 83 20.22 32.53 2.71
CA ALA A 83 21.66 32.37 2.76
C ALA A 83 22.06 30.96 3.22
N SER A 84 21.40 30.42 4.25
CA SER A 84 21.60 29.04 4.71
C SER A 84 21.22 28.00 3.64
N ALA A 85 20.14 28.25 2.89
CA ALA A 85 19.69 27.37 1.80
C ALA A 85 20.72 27.30 0.68
N LYS A 86 21.28 28.46 0.33
CA LYS A 86 22.35 28.57 -0.67
C LYS A 86 23.66 27.94 -0.20
N LYS A 87 24.04 28.11 1.09
CA LYS A 87 25.27 27.52 1.67
C LYS A 87 25.21 26.00 1.77
N LEU A 88 24.04 25.46 2.11
CA LEU A 88 23.84 24.00 2.26
C LEU A 88 23.43 23.31 0.95
N ASN A 89 23.25 24.08 -0.13
CA ASN A 89 22.73 23.60 -1.41
C ASN A 89 21.39 22.83 -1.26
N LEU A 90 20.52 23.36 -0.40
CA LEU A 90 19.20 22.80 -0.11
C LEU A 90 18.12 23.77 -0.58
N PRO A 91 16.95 23.27 -1.02
CA PRO A 91 15.81 24.12 -1.33
C PRO A 91 15.33 24.86 -0.07
N LEU A 92 14.86 26.09 -0.23
CA LEU A 92 14.42 26.95 0.87
C LEU A 92 13.34 26.29 1.72
N GLU A 93 12.40 25.62 1.07
CA GLU A 93 11.30 24.86 1.70
C GLU A 93 11.81 23.80 2.69
N ARG A 94 12.92 23.12 2.36
CA ARG A 94 13.53 22.10 3.22
C ARG A 94 14.16 22.71 4.47
N ILE A 95 14.80 23.88 4.34
CA ILE A 95 15.29 24.63 5.51
C ILE A 95 14.14 25.08 6.41
N GLU A 96 13.02 25.54 5.84
CA GLU A 96 11.86 25.90 6.63
C GLU A 96 11.24 24.72 7.37
N LEU A 97 11.18 23.55 6.74
CA LEU A 97 10.74 22.30 7.37
C LEU A 97 11.65 21.91 8.54
N ILE A 98 12.97 21.99 8.36
CA ILE A 98 13.95 21.71 9.41
C ILE A 98 13.76 22.64 10.62
N ILE A 99 13.58 23.95 10.39
CA ILE A 99 13.32 24.92 11.47
C ILE A 99 11.98 24.62 12.17
N LYS A 100 10.93 24.31 11.41
CA LYS A 100 9.62 23.93 11.97
C LYS A 100 9.74 22.67 12.85
N LEU A 101 10.51 21.67 12.43
CA LEU A 101 10.78 20.46 13.23
C LEU A 101 11.43 20.80 14.58
N ASP A 102 12.38 21.74 14.63
CA ASP A 102 12.97 22.21 15.90
C ASP A 102 11.92 22.85 16.81
N THR A 103 11.07 23.72 16.26
CA THR A 103 10.03 24.40 17.05
C THR A 103 8.99 23.44 17.62
N LEU A 104 8.63 22.39 16.88
CA LEU A 104 7.72 21.34 17.37
C LEU A 104 8.39 20.51 18.47
N LYS A 105 9.67 20.14 18.30
CA LYS A 105 10.45 19.44 19.33
C LYS A 105 10.53 20.23 20.64
N LYS A 106 10.64 21.55 20.57
CA LYS A 106 10.68 22.44 21.74
C LYS A 106 9.31 22.67 22.38
N LYS A 107 8.21 22.58 21.63
CA LYS A 107 6.83 22.72 22.12
C LYS A 107 6.23 21.43 22.71
N GLY A 108 6.75 20.27 22.32
CA GLY A 108 6.30 18.96 22.81
C GLY A 108 7.00 18.48 24.09
N LYS A 109 7.87 19.32 24.69
CA LYS A 109 8.42 19.16 26.04
C LYS A 109 7.66 20.07 26.98
#